data_AF-A0A7C2K7L6-F1
#
_entry.id   AF-A0A7C2K7L6-F1
#
_cell.length_a   1.000
_cell.length_b   1.000
_cell.length_c   1.000
_cell.angle_alpha   90.00
_cell.angle_beta   90.00
_cell.angle_gamma   90.00
#
_symmetry.space_group_name_H-M   'P 1'
#
loop_
_entity.id
_entity.type
_entity.pdbx_description
1 polymer ?
#
loop_
_entity_poly.entity_id
_entity_poly.type
_entity_poly.pdbx_seq_one_letter_code
_entity_poly.pdbx_strand_id
1 'polypeptide(L)'
;MRIVIDHDQCRHGGAFSDRCLSSTLLHPLGHERYCTAKVEDDGRSEVTVTLVTGGRSYTRRFADRFEREAAAAEGWTAFVGANP
;
A
#
# COMPACT_ATOMS: atom_id res chain seq x y z
N MET A 1 -11.68 2.94 -4.53
CA MET A 1 -10.67 3.98 -4.20
C MET A 1 -9.27 3.44 -4.48
N ARG A 2 -8.35 4.28 -4.99
CA ARG A 2 -6.93 3.94 -5.16
C ARG A 2 -6.01 4.80 -4.29
N ILE A 3 -5.02 4.16 -3.67
CA ILE A 3 -3.95 4.81 -2.89
C ILE A 3 -2.61 4.48 -3.56
N VAL A 4 -1.81 5.50 -3.84
CA VAL A 4 -0.44 5.36 -4.35
C VAL A 4 0.53 5.67 -3.23
N ILE A 5 1.38 4.70 -2.90
CA ILE A 5 2.43 4.78 -1.89
C ILE A 5 3.77 4.74 -2.62
N ASP A 6 4.60 5.75 -2.39
CA ASP A 6 5.94 5.86 -2.95
C ASP A 6 6.99 5.72 -1.84
N HIS A 7 7.54 4.50 -1.72
CA HIS A 7 8.61 4.22 -0.76
C HIS A 7 9.93 4.89 -1.14
N ASP A 8 10.17 5.18 -2.43
CA ASP A 8 11.41 5.82 -2.88
C ASP A 8 11.49 7.29 -2.41
N GLN A 9 10.33 7.93 -2.19
CA GLN A 9 10.23 9.28 -1.61
C GLN A 9 10.16 9.29 -0.07
N CYS A 10 10.21 8.12 0.57
CA CYS A 10 9.99 7.99 2.00
C CYS A 10 11.22 8.43 2.80
N ARG A 11 11.14 9.56 3.51
CA ARG A 11 12.27 10.12 4.28
C ARG A 11 12.68 9.29 5.51
N HIS A 12 11.85 8.34 5.92
CA HIS A 12 12.04 7.56 7.15
C HIS A 12 12.58 6.14 6.93
N GLY A 13 12.48 5.59 5.71
CA GLY A 13 13.09 4.33 5.26
C GLY A 13 12.82 3.04 6.08
N GLY A 14 13.08 1.89 5.48
CA GLY A 14 13.17 0.59 6.18
C GLY A 14 11.92 0.17 6.97
N ALA A 15 12.11 -0.24 8.22
CA ALA A 15 11.02 -0.75 9.07
C ALA A 15 9.89 0.26 9.32
N PHE A 16 10.16 1.57 9.16
CA PHE A 16 9.15 2.60 9.32
C PHE A 16 8.19 2.65 8.12
N SER A 17 8.72 2.56 6.89
CA SER A 17 7.89 2.53 5.68
C SER A 17 6.98 1.30 5.66
N ASP A 18 7.48 0.15 6.11
CA ASP A 18 6.70 -1.09 6.20
C ASP A 18 5.53 -0.97 7.18
N ARG A 19 5.76 -0.37 8.36
CA ARG A 19 4.69 -0.10 9.32
C ARG A 19 3.63 0.86 8.78
N CYS A 20 4.05 1.88 8.04
CA CYS A 20 3.12 2.82 7.39
C CYS A 20 2.28 2.12 6.31
N LEU A 21 2.89 1.23 5.53
CA LEU A 21 2.18 0.41 4.54
C LEU A 21 1.14 -0.48 5.22
N SER A 22 1.52 -1.24 6.26
CA SER A 22 0.60 -2.08 7.02
C SER A 22 -0.56 -1.26 7.61
N SER A 23 -0.27 -0.10 8.20
CA SER A 23 -1.31 0.77 8.74
C SER A 23 -2.26 1.30 7.66
N THR A 24 -1.73 1.64 6.48
CA THR A 24 -2.55 2.08 5.33
C THR A 24 -3.47 0.97 4.84
N LEU A 25 -3.03 -0.29 4.85
CA LEU A 25 -3.87 -1.43 4.45
C LEU A 25 -5.01 -1.70 5.44
N LEU A 26 -4.74 -1.55 6.74
CA LEU A 26 -5.73 -1.72 7.81
C LEU A 26 -6.68 -0.53 7.92
N HIS A 27 -6.15 0.68 7.73
CA HIS A 27 -6.83 1.95 7.94
C HIS A 27 -6.57 2.93 6.78
N PRO A 28 -7.08 2.65 5.57
CA PRO A 28 -6.80 3.43 4.36
C PRO A 28 -7.25 4.90 4.42
N LEU A 29 -8.06 5.27 5.42
CA LEU A 29 -8.50 6.64 5.71
C LEU A 29 -8.00 7.21 7.05
N GLY A 30 -7.29 6.43 7.88
CA GLY A 30 -7.11 6.74 9.31
C GLY A 30 -5.69 7.01 9.81
N HIS A 31 -4.66 6.97 8.96
CA HIS A 31 -3.25 7.11 9.38
C HIS A 31 -2.54 8.27 8.67
N GLU A 32 -1.48 8.80 9.30
CA GLU A 32 -0.60 9.84 8.77
C GLU A 32 0.32 9.28 7.66
N ARG A 33 0.40 9.99 6.53
CA ARG A 33 0.81 9.40 5.25
C ARG A 33 2.08 10.02 4.69
N TYR A 34 3.21 9.78 5.35
CA TYR A 34 4.50 10.33 4.93
C TYR A 34 4.90 9.96 3.49
N CYS A 35 4.52 8.76 3.05
CA CYS A 35 4.98 8.17 1.80
C CYS A 35 3.80 7.91 0.86
N THR A 36 2.62 8.49 1.13
CA THR A 36 1.49 8.45 0.17
C THR A 36 1.64 9.58 -0.83
N ALA A 37 1.81 9.21 -2.09
CA ALA A 37 1.93 10.16 -3.18
C ALA A 37 0.55 10.66 -3.66
N LYS A 38 -0.47 9.78 -3.66
CA LYS A 38 -1.80 10.12 -4.17
C LYS A 38 -2.90 9.27 -3.53
N VAL A 39 -4.07 9.87 -3.37
CA VAL A 39 -5.32 9.17 -3.08
C VAL A 39 -6.34 9.64 -4.10
N GLU A 40 -6.97 8.73 -4.82
CA GLU A 40 -7.95 9.06 -5.85
C GLU A 40 -9.15 8.13 -5.77
N ASP A 41 -10.31 8.64 -6.18
CA ASP A 41 -11.46 7.80 -6.45
C ASP A 41 -11.29 7.17 -7.84
N ASP A 42 -11.22 5.84 -7.88
CA ASP A 42 -11.11 5.05 -9.11
C ASP A 42 -12.46 4.44 -9.53
N GLY A 43 -13.57 4.85 -8.89
CA GLY A 43 -14.93 4.39 -9.18
C GLY A 43 -15.21 2.96 -8.70
N ARG A 44 -14.30 2.36 -7.92
CA ARG A 44 -14.42 0.98 -7.42
C ARG A 44 -14.77 0.95 -5.95
N SER A 45 -15.58 -0.04 -5.58
CA SER A 45 -15.88 -0.35 -4.17
C SER A 45 -14.67 -0.98 -3.47
N GLU A 46 -13.82 -1.69 -4.20
CA GLU A 46 -12.58 -2.26 -3.66
C GLU A 46 -11.52 -1.19 -3.37
N VAL A 47 -10.58 -1.56 -2.50
CA VAL A 47 -9.37 -0.75 -2.26
C VAL A 47 -8.27 -1.25 -3.20
N THR A 48 -7.72 -0.32 -3.97
CA THR A 48 -6.54 -0.53 -4.79
C THR A 48 -5.34 0.15 -4.16
N VAL A 49 -4.21 -0.54 -4.00
CA VAL A 49 -2.95 0.07 -3.57
C VAL A 49 -1.88 -0.14 -4.62
N THR A 50 -1.22 0.95 -5.00
CA THR A 50 -0.02 0.93 -5.83
C THR A 50 1.18 1.27 -4.96
N LEU A 51 2.13 0.35 -4.86
CA LEU A 51 3.39 0.52 -4.16
C LEU A 51 4.51 0.80 -5.16
N VAL A 52 5.19 1.94 -5.05
CA VAL A 52 6.41 2.27 -5.78
C VAL A 52 7.61 2.01 -4.87
N THR A 53 8.53 1.16 -5.31
CA THR A 53 9.76 0.83 -4.58
C THR A 53 10.84 0.37 -5.55
N GLY A 54 12.06 0.87 -5.38
CA GLY A 54 13.18 0.55 -6.26
C GLY A 54 12.92 0.94 -7.72
N GLY A 55 12.21 2.04 -7.95
CA GLY A 55 11.81 2.52 -9.27
C GLY A 55 10.73 1.67 -9.97
N ARG A 56 10.14 0.67 -9.29
CA ARG A 56 9.12 -0.21 -9.85
C ARG A 56 7.78 -0.01 -9.14
N SER A 57 6.70 -0.09 -9.91
CA SER A 57 5.33 0.03 -9.39
C SER A 57 4.64 -1.34 -9.33
N TYR A 58 4.04 -1.65 -8.19
CA TYR A 58 3.29 -2.88 -7.92
C TYR A 58 1.88 -2.51 -7.52
N THR A 59 0.88 -2.93 -8.29
CA THR A 59 -0.53 -2.61 -8.00
C THR A 59 -1.26 -3.86 -7.57
N ARG A 60 -1.85 -3.83 -6.38
CA ARG A 60 -2.71 -4.88 -5.86
C ARG A 60 -4.08 -4.32 -5.55
N ARG A 61 -5.11 -5.03 -5.99
CA ARG A 61 -6.50 -4.80 -5.61
C ARG A 61 -6.86 -5.80 -4.52
N PHE A 62 -7.57 -5.32 -3.51
CA PHE A 62 -8.03 -6.15 -2.39
C PHE A 62 -9.53 -6.30 -2.47
N ALA A 63 -9.98 -7.54 -2.69
CA ALA A 63 -11.39 -7.87 -2.82
C ALA A 63 -12.16 -7.61 -1.53
N ASP A 64 -11.52 -7.87 -0.38
CA ASP A 64 -12.13 -7.71 0.93
C ASP A 64 -11.13 -7.23 1.99
N ARG A 65 -11.59 -7.23 3.24
CA ARG A 65 -10.80 -6.84 4.40
C ARG A 65 -9.77 -7.90 4.79
N PHE A 66 -10.08 -9.18 4.64
CA PHE A 66 -9.20 -10.27 5.02
C PHE A 66 -7.93 -10.26 4.16
N GLU A 67 -8.06 -10.04 2.85
CA GLU A 67 -6.90 -9.90 1.96
C GLU A 67 -6.00 -8.71 2.35
N ARG A 68 -6.59 -7.61 2.82
CA ARG A 68 -5.81 -6.45 3.31
C ARG A 68 -5.08 -6.76 4.61
N GLU A 69 -5.73 -7.47 5.53
CA GLU A 69 -5.13 -7.87 6.80
C GLU A 69 -3.95 -8.83 6.59
N ALA A 70 -4.10 -9.80 5.68
CA ALA A 70 -3.02 -10.70 5.28
C ALA A 70 -1.84 -9.91 4.67
N ALA A 71 -2.11 -9.03 3.71
CA ALA A 71 -1.07 -8.19 3.10
C ALA A 71 -0.41 -7.23 4.10
N ALA A 72 -1.16 -6.74 5.10
CA ALA A 72 -0.60 -5.90 6.16
C ALA A 72 0.38 -6.67 7.06
N ALA A 73 0.16 -7.96 7.28
CA ALA A 73 1.07 -8.83 8.04
C ALA A 73 2.34 -9.18 7.24
N GLU A 74 2.20 -9.38 5.92
CA GLU A 74 3.31 -9.69 4.99
C GLU A 74 4.17 -8.45 4.63
N GLY A 75 3.59 -7.25 4.69
CA GLY A 75 4.26 -6.00 4.34
C GLY A 75 4.49 -5.86 2.84
N TRP A 76 5.62 -5.27 2.43
CA TRP A 76 5.92 -5.02 1.02
C TRP A 76 5.98 -6.31 0.17
N THR A 77 6.32 -7.46 0.79
CA THR A 77 6.36 -8.76 0.12
C THR A 77 5.00 -9.18 -0.47
N ALA A 78 3.89 -8.70 0.10
CA ALA A 78 2.54 -8.91 -0.40
C ALA A 78 2.29 -8.32 -1.82
N PHE A 79 3.17 -7.43 -2.27
CA PHE A 79 3.12 -6.77 -3.58
C PHE A 79 4.16 -7.32 -4.55
N VAL A 80 5.36 -7.65 -4.07
CA VAL A 80 6.47 -8.13 -4.91
C VAL A 80 6.44 -9.65 -5.15
N GLY A 81 5.84 -10.41 -4.23
CA GLY A 81 5.72 -11.86 -4.32
C GLY A 81 4.54 -12.34 -5.17
N ALA A 82 3.59 -11.47 -5.48
CA ALA A 82 2.46 -11.75 -6.36
C ALA A 82 2.79 -11.39 -7.81
N ASN A 83 3.68 -12.15 -8.43
CA ASN A 83 3.75 -12.19 -9.90
C ASN A 83 2.79 -13.31 -10.36
N PRO A 84 1.96 -13.10 -11.41
CA PRO A 84 1.20 -14.19 -12.03
C PRO A 84 2.12 -15.28 -12.61
#